data_AF-A0A5J9UCM4-F1
#
_entry.id   AF-A0A5J9UCM4-F1
#
_cell.length_a   1.000
_cell.length_b   1.000
_cell.length_c   1.000
_cell.angle_alpha   90.00
_cell.angle_beta   90.00
_cell.angle_gamma   90.00
#
_symmetry.space_group_name_H-M   'P 1'
#
loop_
_entity.id
_entity.type
_entity.pdbx_description
1 polymer ?
#
loop_
_entity_poly.entity_id
_entity_poly.type
_entity_poly.pdbx_seq_one_letter_code
_entity_poly.pdbx_strand_id
1 'polypeptide(L)'
;MKMIASATLAVIGLLVVTTAAAAPTPLPSNINDTDRVFSPDLYQASCPQLPGIVRSAVRATLRRDVQITAGLLRIFFHACLPQLGAERKRVY
;
A
#
# COMPACT_ATOMS: atom_id res chain seq x y z
N MET A 1 -14.64 -4.30 46.95
CA MET A 1 -13.25 -4.78 46.79
C MET A 1 -13.02 -5.02 45.30
N LYS A 2 -12.30 -4.10 44.63
CA LYS A 2 -11.98 -4.14 43.19
C LYS A 2 -10.49 -4.43 43.06
N MET A 3 -10.12 -5.69 42.85
CA MET A 3 -8.74 -6.07 42.56
C MET A 3 -8.73 -7.27 41.61
N ILE A 4 -8.90 -7.01 40.32
CA ILE A 4 -8.36 -7.88 39.26
C ILE A 4 -8.14 -7.01 38.02
N ALA A 5 -7.24 -6.04 38.18
CA ALA A 5 -6.53 -5.44 37.07
C ALA A 5 -5.25 -6.25 36.84
N SER A 6 -4.70 -6.19 35.63
CA SER A 6 -3.27 -6.45 35.36
C SER A 6 -2.81 -7.91 35.28
N ALA A 7 -3.43 -8.73 34.41
CA ALA A 7 -2.78 -9.98 33.98
C ALA A 7 -2.86 -10.28 32.47
N THR A 8 -3.64 -9.53 31.68
CA THR A 8 -3.69 -9.73 30.21
C THR A 8 -2.80 -8.78 29.41
N LEU A 9 -2.16 -7.80 30.06
CA LEU A 9 -1.24 -6.85 29.40
C LEU A 9 0.21 -7.35 29.30
N ALA A 10 0.56 -8.49 29.93
CA ALA A 10 1.93 -8.99 29.96
C ALA A 10 2.32 -9.89 28.77
N VAL A 11 1.39 -10.25 27.87
CA VAL A 11 1.70 -11.04 26.65
C VAL A 11 1.96 -10.15 25.42
N ILE A 12 1.64 -8.86 25.50
CA ILE A 12 1.87 -7.91 24.38
C ILE A 12 3.30 -7.35 24.40
N GLY A 13 4.09 -7.64 25.43
CA GLY A 13 5.46 -7.15 25.62
C GLY A 13 6.58 -7.96 24.95
N LEU A 14 6.29 -9.01 24.18
CA LEU A 14 7.33 -9.89 23.62
C LEU A 14 7.07 -10.32 22.17
N LEU A 15 6.99 -9.35 21.26
CA LEU A 15 7.44 -9.57 19.87
C LEU A 15 8.24 -8.35 19.43
N VAL A 16 9.42 -8.23 20.02
CA VAL A 16 10.56 -7.58 19.39
C VAL A 16 10.86 -8.38 18.12
N VAL A 17 10.49 -7.85 16.96
CA VAL A 17 11.08 -8.29 15.69
C VAL A 17 11.79 -7.08 15.11
N THR A 18 13.06 -6.98 15.46
CA THR A 18 14.07 -6.22 14.74
C THR A 18 14.24 -6.85 13.36
N THR A 19 13.65 -6.27 12.32
CA THR A 19 14.10 -6.53 10.95
C THR A 19 15.08 -5.44 10.53
N ALA A 20 16.27 -5.88 10.13
CA ALA A 20 17.44 -5.09 9.81
C ALA A 20 17.18 -3.92 8.84
N ALA A 21 17.88 -2.81 9.10
CA ALA A 21 18.02 -1.71 8.16
C ALA A 21 18.77 -2.21 6.91
N ALA A 22 18.05 -2.51 5.83
CA ALA A 22 18.64 -2.53 4.51
C ALA A 22 18.89 -1.08 4.10
N ALA A 23 20.15 -0.64 4.12
CA ALA A 23 20.53 0.64 3.54
C ALA A 23 20.13 0.63 2.05
N PRO A 24 19.46 1.69 1.54
CA PRO A 24 19.20 1.79 0.12
C PRO A 24 20.53 1.94 -0.60
N THR A 25 20.98 0.89 -1.29
CA THR A 25 22.04 1.02 -2.30
C THR A 25 21.53 2.01 -3.35
N PRO A 26 22.25 3.12 -3.66
CA PRO A 26 21.88 3.95 -4.79
C PRO A 26 22.04 3.10 -6.04
N LEU A 27 20.91 2.74 -6.67
CA LEU A 27 20.96 2.16 -8.02
C LEU A 27 21.57 3.22 -8.95
N PRO A 28 22.46 2.84 -9.88
CA PRO A 28 22.87 3.75 -10.94
C PRO A 28 21.63 4.10 -11.77
N SER A 29 21.08 5.29 -11.55
CA SER A 29 20.01 5.86 -12.35
C SER A 29 20.58 6.40 -13.65
N ASN A 30 20.84 5.50 -14.60
CA ASN A 30 20.92 5.88 -16.01
C ASN A 30 19.47 6.01 -16.52
N ILE A 31 18.87 7.18 -16.27
CA ILE A 31 17.53 7.48 -16.79
C ILE A 31 17.73 8.01 -18.21
N ASN A 32 17.89 7.08 -19.15
CA ASN A 32 17.32 7.32 -20.47
C ASN A 32 15.80 7.30 -20.24
N ASP A 33 15.16 8.46 -20.38
CA ASP A 33 13.73 8.68 -20.13
C ASP A 33 12.92 7.97 -21.22
N THR A 34 12.89 6.65 -21.16
CA THR A 34 11.88 5.83 -21.82
C THR A 34 10.76 5.69 -20.80
N ASP A 35 9.61 6.29 -21.11
CA ASP A 35 8.29 6.13 -20.50
C ASP A 35 8.22 5.12 -19.34
N ARG A 36 7.74 5.53 -18.15
CA ARG A 36 7.56 4.62 -17.00
C ARG A 36 6.85 3.33 -17.40
N VAL A 37 7.63 2.28 -17.69
CA VAL A 37 7.12 0.98 -18.13
C VAL A 37 6.56 0.26 -16.91
N PHE A 38 5.23 0.24 -16.79
CA PHE A 38 4.54 -0.62 -15.83
C PHE A 38 4.22 -1.95 -16.52
N SER A 39 4.74 -3.05 -15.97
CA SER A 39 4.39 -4.41 -16.42
C SER A 39 3.28 -4.99 -15.53
N PRO A 40 2.27 -5.68 -16.10
CA PRO A 40 1.26 -6.38 -15.31
C PRO A 40 1.87 -7.45 -14.38
N ASP A 41 3.04 -7.98 -14.73
CA ASP A 41 3.73 -9.03 -13.99
C ASP A 41 4.78 -8.52 -13.01
N LEU A 42 4.78 -7.22 -12.69
CA LEU A 42 5.78 -6.57 -11.81
C LEU A 42 5.95 -7.29 -10.46
N TYR A 43 4.92 -7.95 -9.96
CA TYR A 43 4.94 -8.68 -8.69
C TYR A 43 5.11 -10.20 -8.83
N GLN A 44 5.32 -10.77 -10.02
CA GLN A 44 5.40 -12.24 -10.16
C GLN A 44 6.52 -12.87 -9.33
N ALA A 45 7.70 -12.26 -9.29
CA ALA A 45 8.85 -12.83 -8.59
C ALA A 45 8.78 -12.63 -7.06
N SER A 46 8.16 -11.55 -6.59
CA SER A 46 8.15 -11.15 -5.17
C SER A 46 6.84 -11.51 -4.45
N CYS A 47 5.70 -11.42 -5.14
CA CYS A 47 4.38 -11.72 -4.60
C CYS A 47 3.41 -12.17 -5.72
N PRO A 48 3.51 -13.41 -6.21
CA PRO A 48 2.71 -13.89 -7.35
C PRO A 48 1.20 -13.96 -7.03
N GLN A 49 0.84 -14.07 -5.76
CA GLN A 49 -0.56 -14.15 -5.32
C GLN A 49 -1.22 -12.76 -5.17
N LEU A 50 -0.47 -11.66 -5.31
CA LEU A 50 -0.96 -10.31 -5.07
C LEU A 50 -2.28 -10.00 -5.82
N PRO A 51 -2.44 -10.32 -7.11
CA PRO A 51 -3.70 -10.04 -7.81
C PRO A 51 -4.90 -10.78 -7.19
N GLY A 52 -4.67 -12.01 -6.70
CA GLY A 52 -5.68 -12.83 -6.03
C GLY A 52 -6.04 -12.28 -4.64
N ILE A 53 -5.05 -11.85 -3.87
CA ILE A 53 -5.24 -11.26 -2.54
C ILE A 53 -6.07 -9.99 -2.65
N VAL A 54 -5.68 -9.06 -3.53
CA VAL A 54 -6.42 -7.80 -3.73
C VAL A 54 -7.85 -8.07 -4.20
N ARG A 55 -8.03 -8.97 -5.18
CA ARG A 55 -9.37 -9.31 -5.70
C ARG A 55 -10.28 -9.95 -4.66
N SER A 56 -9.74 -10.85 -3.84
CA SER A 56 -10.51 -11.52 -2.79
C SER A 56 -10.94 -10.56 -1.69
N ALA A 57 -10.04 -9.66 -1.26
CA ALA A 57 -10.34 -8.60 -0.30
C ALA A 57 -11.44 -7.67 -0.82
N VAL A 58 -11.29 -7.12 -2.04
CA VAL A 58 -12.30 -6.23 -2.64
C VAL A 58 -13.65 -6.92 -2.78
N ARG A 59 -13.68 -8.20 -3.20
CA ARG A 59 -14.92 -8.96 -3.34
C ARG A 59 -15.59 -9.25 -2.00
N ALA A 60 -14.82 -9.52 -0.95
CA ALA A 60 -15.35 -9.73 0.39
C ALA A 60 -16.05 -8.46 0.90
N THR A 61 -15.44 -7.29 0.68
CA THR A 61 -16.01 -6.01 1.10
C THR A 61 -17.20 -5.58 0.26
N LEU A 62 -17.13 -5.77 -1.07
CA LEU A 62 -18.24 -5.50 -2.00
C LEU A 62 -19.52 -6.25 -1.64
N ARG A 63 -19.42 -7.51 -1.18
CA ARG A 63 -20.58 -8.29 -0.74
C ARG A 63 -21.28 -7.72 0.50
N ARG A 64 -20.58 -6.89 1.28
CA ARG A 64 -21.13 -6.23 2.47
C ARG A 64 -21.65 -4.84 2.16
N ASP A 65 -20.95 -4.11 1.30
CA ASP A 65 -21.29 -2.75 0.92
C ASP A 65 -20.86 -2.45 -0.52
N VAL A 66 -21.83 -2.16 -1.37
CA VAL A 66 -21.62 -1.81 -2.78
C VAL A 66 -21.00 -0.43 -2.97
N GLN A 67 -21.15 0.48 -2.00
CA GLN A 67 -20.59 1.83 -2.09
C GLN A 67 -19.06 1.83 -2.00
N ILE A 68 -18.45 0.80 -1.44
CA ILE A 68 -16.99 0.63 -1.35
C ILE A 68 -16.34 0.68 -2.73
N THR A 69 -16.95 0.10 -3.77
CA THR A 69 -16.38 0.12 -5.12
C THR A 69 -16.33 1.55 -5.67
N ALA A 70 -17.39 2.34 -5.47
CA ALA A 70 -17.42 3.75 -5.84
C ALA A 70 -16.39 4.57 -5.03
N GLY A 71 -16.24 4.27 -3.74
CA GLY A 71 -15.25 4.91 -2.87
C GLY A 71 -13.81 4.62 -3.27
N LEU A 72 -13.47 3.36 -3.59
CA LEU A 72 -12.15 2.96 -4.08
C LEU A 72 -11.79 3.68 -5.38
N LEU A 73 -12.74 3.73 -6.32
CA LEU A 73 -12.56 4.44 -7.58
C LEU A 73 -12.35 5.95 -7.36
N ARG A 74 -13.13 6.55 -6.45
CA ARG A 74 -12.97 7.95 -6.07
C ARG A 74 -11.57 8.22 -5.48
N ILE A 75 -11.11 7.42 -4.53
CA ILE A 75 -9.78 7.61 -3.91
C ILE A 75 -8.66 7.49 -4.96
N PHE A 76 -8.76 6.51 -5.87
CA PHE A 76 -7.79 6.37 -6.97
C PHE A 76 -7.67 7.64 -7.80
N PHE A 77 -8.80 8.21 -8.19
CA PHE A 77 -8.83 9.48 -8.92
C PHE A 77 -8.33 10.66 -8.07
N HIS A 78 -8.68 10.72 -6.78
CA HIS A 78 -8.20 11.77 -5.87
C HIS A 78 -6.68 11.72 -5.65
N ALA A 79 -6.04 10.55 -5.70
CA ALA A 79 -4.59 10.42 -5.51
C ALA A 79 -3.78 10.79 -6.77
N CYS A 80 -4.34 10.55 -7.97
CA CYS A 80 -3.59 10.69 -9.22
C CYS A 80 -3.96 11.95 -10.02
N LEU A 81 -5.23 12.34 -10.08
CA LEU A 81 -5.65 13.49 -10.89
C LEU A 81 -5.05 14.84 -10.48
N PRO A 82 -4.79 15.14 -9.19
CA PRO A 82 -4.13 16.39 -8.81
C PRO A 82 -2.75 16.59 -9.46
N GLN A 83 -2.09 15.49 -9.84
CA GLN A 83 -0.77 15.54 -10.48
C GLN A 83 -0.84 16.08 -11.92
N LEU A 84 -1.97 15.90 -12.61
CA LEU A 84 -2.22 16.47 -13.94
C LEU A 84 -2.41 18.00 -13.91
N GLY A 85 -2.74 18.56 -12.74
CA GLY A 85 -2.88 20.02 -12.54
C GLY A 85 -1.67 20.67 -11.86
N ALA A 86 -0.86 19.90 -11.13
CA ALA A 86 0.31 20.41 -10.41
C ALA A 86 1.49 20.74 -11.34
N GLU A 87 1.64 20.01 -12.45
CA GLU A 87 2.65 20.32 -13.49
C GLU A 87 2.40 21.67 -14.17
N ARG A 88 1.15 22.17 -14.19
CA ARG A 88 0.82 23.50 -14.74
C ARG A 88 1.15 24.65 -13.77
N LYS A 89 1.34 24.37 -12.47
CA LYS A 89 1.66 25.39 -11.46
C LYS A 89 3.15 25.51 -11.12
N ARG A 90 4.03 24.67 -11.68
CA ARG A 90 5.49 24.83 -11.54
C ARG A 90 6.12 25.71 -12.62
N VAL A 91 5.36 26.20 -13.59
CA VAL A 91 5.85 26.99 -14.74
C VAL A 91 5.44 28.47 -14.66
N TYR A 92 4.73 28.89 -13.62
CA TYR A 92 4.44 30.30 -13.31
C TYR A 92 4.95 30.67 -11.92
#